data_AF-A0A2I2FAG1-F1
#
_entry.id   AF-A0A2I2FAG1-F1
#
_cell.length_a   1.000
_cell.length_b   1.000
_cell.length_c   1.000
_cell.angle_alpha   90.00
_cell.angle_beta   90.00
_cell.angle_gamma   90.00
#
_symmetry.space_group_name_H-M   'P 1'
#
loop_
_entity.id
_entity.type
_entity.pdbx_description
1 polymer ?
#
loop_
_entity_poly.entity_id
_entity_poly.type
_entity_poly.pdbx_seq_one_letter_code
_entity_poly.pdbx_strand_id
1 'polypeptide(L)'
;MSIANLPGLGVVDAGLSSLLMLEDITIQRNHKDKDGRIALTVAAQRGDKELVQHILETKAKLMVEDAGHIGQIMAEKVYLGLYNRVVPAKEPARSAVLDSVVGETPLSCALRLRHVEVARLLVEGPEGVNRALAKRIRLEQLHWAVYYGQLPIIDHLLLEETDIEGVNADGITPLGTAVSRCQAAVVDVLLRKYKANVNAKEEDGTTLLHYLFLQMEPETKQSGAWKGVMKRLIDEGADLDARTEPNGGTILHHISWIDRIEEVQLLLEYGADVNASDKMGLTALHVAASMGHVKIVELLLQHGAKCEASGPSDYTPLDLLLKPDPIPRSKKTPISNRVRVVRLLLNSNPGLLMKKDKFGFTSVGTAIHRSELELLEVLLDYSGSDPGQSSVNLSTMCFAALLGTVDVIEFLIKKGVSLQGVDERYGRNALCWAVSRGRKAQFMSLLRSPRMGWDDVDKLGRNALFLAAANGEHDMFVQLADRDSDVHRRDRFGLTPLFVAVQHGHLSIVRQIVESRPLLLEPKDSFGRSLSWWMRATGNTSMQSILTGTGMQLQDDEQTGDILSFLEKTSSIECDVCTLCLYQKDRGVQCGSGIRKYRICHVCCDFGASAADFADLLEG
;
A
#
# COMPACT_ATOMS: atom_id res chain seq x y z
N MET A 1 -9.57 -13.62 11.36
CA MET A 1 -9.19 -13.48 12.78
C MET A 1 -8.28 -12.26 12.86
N SER A 2 -8.53 -11.18 13.59
CA SER A 2 -9.53 -10.87 14.62
C SER A 2 -9.79 -9.35 14.58
N ILE A 3 -11.01 -8.94 14.22
CA ILE A 3 -11.60 -7.64 14.58
C ILE A 3 -12.99 -8.02 15.11
N ALA A 4 -12.98 -8.64 16.27
CA ALA A 4 -14.13 -8.83 17.11
C ALA A 4 -13.69 -8.28 18.46
N ASN A 5 -14.02 -7.01 18.71
CA ASN A 5 -14.20 -6.46 20.04
C ASN A 5 -15.08 -5.23 19.86
N LEU A 6 -16.38 -5.44 20.02
CA LEU A 6 -17.28 -4.41 20.51
C LEU A 6 -16.77 -3.94 21.88
N PRO A 7 -16.73 -2.63 22.17
CA PRO A 7 -16.85 -2.15 23.53
C PRO A 7 -18.14 -1.34 23.64
N GLY A 8 -19.26 -2.05 23.75
CA GLY A 8 -20.45 -1.54 24.40
C GLY A 8 -20.45 -2.09 25.82
N LEU A 9 -20.35 -1.21 26.81
CA LEU A 9 -20.51 -1.51 28.25
C LEU A 9 -19.53 -2.54 28.84
N GLY A 10 -18.35 -2.07 29.25
CA GLY A 10 -17.49 -2.83 30.14
C GLY A 10 -16.10 -2.24 30.25
N VAL A 11 -15.66 -1.94 31.48
CA VAL A 11 -14.36 -1.41 31.87
C VAL A 11 -14.19 0.11 31.72
N VAL A 12 -15.08 0.87 32.35
CA VAL A 12 -14.70 2.16 32.96
C VAL A 12 -14.43 1.88 34.43
N ASP A 13 -13.15 1.73 34.84
CA ASP A 13 -12.70 2.11 36.20
C ASP A 13 -11.23 1.79 36.56
N ALA A 14 -10.49 0.98 35.80
CA ALA A 14 -9.20 0.47 36.33
C ALA A 14 -7.96 1.38 36.07
N GLY A 15 -8.04 2.35 35.16
CA GLY A 15 -6.85 3.11 34.70
C GLY A 15 -6.61 4.47 35.36
N LEU A 16 -7.62 5.06 36.00
CA LEU A 16 -7.53 6.40 36.62
C LEU A 16 -6.94 6.37 38.04
N SER A 17 -6.91 5.20 38.69
CA SER A 17 -6.50 5.05 40.09
C SER A 17 -4.99 5.11 40.34
N SER A 18 -4.14 4.83 39.34
CA SER A 18 -2.71 4.60 39.57
C SER A 18 -1.80 5.83 39.43
N LEU A 19 -2.32 6.98 39.00
CA LEU A 19 -1.54 8.24 38.86
C LEU A 19 -2.07 9.42 39.67
N LEU A 20 -3.19 9.26 40.40
CA LEU A 20 -3.66 10.21 41.43
C LEU A 20 -2.71 10.31 42.64
N MET A 21 -1.73 9.41 42.76
CA MET A 21 -0.80 9.32 43.89
C MET A 21 0.26 10.43 43.94
N LEU A 22 0.43 11.28 42.91
CA LEU A 22 1.60 12.20 42.85
C LEU A 22 1.32 13.69 42.59
N GLU A 23 0.06 14.12 42.41
CA GLU A 23 -0.29 15.56 42.43
C GLU A 23 -1.14 15.98 43.66
N ASP A 24 -1.14 15.13 44.68
CA ASP A 24 -1.79 15.30 45.98
C ASP A 24 -1.21 16.48 46.82
N ILE A 25 -0.23 17.22 46.29
CA ILE A 25 0.60 18.16 47.07
C ILE A 25 -0.01 19.57 47.16
N THR A 26 -0.95 19.94 46.28
CA THR A 26 -1.56 21.30 46.31
C THR A 26 -2.94 21.34 46.95
N ILE A 27 -3.74 20.28 46.85
CA ILE A 27 -5.12 20.24 47.39
C ILE A 27 -5.15 19.83 48.87
N GLN A 28 -4.16 19.09 49.36
CA GLN A 28 -4.07 18.65 50.76
C GLN A 28 -3.66 19.74 51.77
N ARG A 29 -3.31 20.96 51.33
CA ARG A 29 -2.79 21.99 52.25
C ARG A 29 -3.83 22.76 53.06
N ASN A 30 -5.13 22.52 52.86
CA ASN A 30 -6.19 23.14 53.69
C ASN A 30 -6.92 22.08 54.54
N HIS A 31 -6.28 21.64 55.62
CA HIS A 31 -6.84 20.68 56.60
C HIS A 31 -8.19 21.11 57.23
N LYS A 32 -8.63 22.36 57.01
CA LYS A 32 -9.77 23.02 57.67
C LYS A 32 -11.15 22.80 57.01
N ASP A 33 -11.21 22.25 55.79
CA ASP A 33 -12.46 22.07 54.99
C ASP A 33 -12.60 20.64 54.41
N LYS A 34 -11.92 19.65 54.98
CA LYS A 34 -11.93 18.29 54.45
C LYS A 34 -13.33 17.66 54.47
N ASP A 35 -14.03 17.78 55.60
CA ASP A 35 -15.36 17.20 55.81
C ASP A 35 -16.43 17.91 54.97
N GLY A 36 -16.31 19.23 54.81
CA GLY A 36 -17.19 20.04 53.98
C GLY A 36 -17.08 19.68 52.50
N ARG A 37 -15.85 19.46 52.01
CA ARG A 37 -15.58 18.99 50.64
C ARG A 37 -16.12 17.60 50.37
N ILE A 38 -15.88 16.65 51.28
CA ILE A 38 -16.43 15.28 51.14
C ILE A 38 -17.96 15.33 51.13
N ALA A 39 -18.56 16.11 52.03
CA ALA A 39 -20.01 16.27 52.08
C ALA A 39 -20.57 16.84 50.76
N LEU A 40 -19.89 17.86 50.22
CA LEU A 40 -20.24 18.48 48.94
C LEU A 40 -20.08 17.51 47.76
N THR A 41 -18.99 16.73 47.70
CA THR A 41 -18.76 15.76 46.62
C THR A 41 -19.81 14.65 46.64
N VAL A 42 -20.16 14.12 47.82
CA VAL A 42 -21.21 13.09 47.95
C VAL A 42 -22.59 13.66 47.60
N ALA A 43 -22.90 14.89 48.05
CA ALA A 43 -24.15 15.55 47.68
C ALA A 43 -24.25 15.77 46.17
N ALA A 44 -23.15 16.20 45.54
CA ALA A 44 -23.08 16.39 44.10
C ALA A 44 -23.20 15.08 43.32
N GLN A 45 -22.57 14.00 43.79
CA GLN A 45 -22.67 12.66 43.21
C GLN A 45 -24.12 12.14 43.25
N ARG A 46 -24.86 12.43 44.33
CA ARG A 46 -26.28 12.06 44.48
C ARG A 46 -27.24 12.95 43.70
N GLY A 47 -26.78 14.10 43.19
CA GLY A 47 -27.65 15.09 42.54
C GLY A 47 -28.52 15.87 43.53
N ASP A 48 -28.15 15.90 44.81
CA ASP A 48 -28.93 16.55 45.88
C ASP A 48 -28.74 18.08 45.83
N LYS A 49 -29.55 18.73 44.99
CA LYS A 49 -29.51 20.18 44.75
C LYS A 49 -29.66 21.00 46.04
N GLU A 50 -30.60 20.62 46.90
CA GLU A 50 -30.93 21.34 48.12
C GLU A 50 -29.76 21.27 49.11
N LEU A 51 -29.16 20.09 49.27
CA LEU A 51 -28.01 19.92 50.13
C LEU A 51 -26.78 20.63 49.58
N VAL A 52 -26.54 20.58 48.27
CA VAL A 52 -25.44 21.33 47.61
C VAL A 52 -25.60 22.82 47.87
N GLN A 53 -26.79 23.38 47.64
CA GLN A 53 -27.06 24.79 47.89
C GLN A 53 -26.87 25.15 49.37
N HIS A 54 -27.37 24.34 50.28
CA HIS A 54 -27.20 24.55 51.71
C HIS A 54 -25.72 24.55 52.14
N ILE A 55 -24.92 23.62 51.60
CA ILE A 55 -23.48 23.55 51.87
C ILE A 55 -22.77 24.79 51.32
N LEU A 56 -23.09 25.22 50.10
CA LEU A 56 -22.49 26.42 49.47
C LEU A 56 -22.84 27.71 50.22
N GLU A 57 -24.11 27.89 50.61
CA GLU A 57 -24.55 29.05 51.41
C GLU A 57 -23.89 29.09 52.79
N THR A 58 -23.77 27.92 53.42
CA THR A 58 -23.08 27.77 54.72
C THR A 58 -21.62 28.16 54.59
N LYS A 59 -20.95 27.70 53.52
CA LYS A 59 -19.56 28.06 53.23
C LYS A 59 -19.37 29.55 52.96
N ALA A 60 -20.26 30.16 52.17
CA ALA A 60 -20.23 31.59 51.88
C ALA A 60 -20.36 32.45 53.15
N LYS A 61 -21.26 32.08 54.07
CA LYS A 61 -21.41 32.75 55.37
C LYS A 61 -20.12 32.67 56.21
N LEU A 62 -19.51 31.49 56.25
CA LEU A 62 -18.28 31.24 57.01
C LEU A 62 -17.04 31.95 56.42
N MET A 63 -17.06 32.37 55.14
CA MET A 63 -15.98 33.14 54.52
C MET A 63 -16.04 34.65 54.77
N VAL A 64 -17.22 35.20 55.06
CA VAL A 64 -17.43 36.65 55.28
C VAL A 64 -17.10 37.06 56.72
N GLU A 65 -17.17 36.13 57.67
CA GLU A 65 -16.81 36.35 59.06
C GLU A 65 -15.29 36.17 59.24
N ASP A 66 -14.55 37.27 59.46
CA ASP A 66 -13.09 37.30 59.61
C ASP A 66 -12.61 36.25 60.64
N ALA A 67 -12.12 35.10 60.16
CA ALA A 67 -12.10 33.86 60.91
C ALA A 67 -10.88 33.76 61.85
N GLY A 68 -10.98 34.41 63.01
CA GLY A 68 -10.19 34.04 64.19
C GLY A 68 -10.39 32.57 64.59
N HIS A 69 -9.66 32.10 65.62
CA HIS A 69 -9.69 30.70 66.09
C HIS A 69 -11.11 30.17 66.38
N ILE A 70 -12.03 31.03 66.84
CA ILE A 70 -13.41 30.64 67.21
C ILE A 70 -14.27 30.38 65.97
N GLY A 71 -14.13 31.19 64.91
CA GLY A 71 -14.84 30.96 63.64
C GLY A 71 -14.43 29.65 62.98
N GLN A 72 -13.15 29.26 63.11
CA GLN A 72 -12.63 27.99 62.58
C GLN A 72 -13.25 26.77 63.28
N ILE A 73 -13.36 26.81 64.61
CA ILE A 73 -13.97 25.70 65.39
C ILE A 73 -15.47 25.56 65.07
N MET A 74 -16.17 26.68 64.87
CA MET A 74 -17.59 26.65 64.47
C MET A 74 -17.76 26.05 63.07
N ALA A 75 -16.89 26.41 62.12
CA ALA A 75 -16.89 25.83 60.77
C ALA A 75 -16.66 24.31 60.79
N GLU A 76 -15.66 23.83 61.53
CA GLU A 76 -15.35 22.39 61.65
C GLU A 76 -16.53 21.58 62.18
N LYS A 77 -17.25 22.08 63.21
CA LYS A 77 -18.44 21.40 63.74
C LYS A 77 -19.59 21.34 62.74
N VAL A 78 -19.80 22.41 61.99
CA VAL A 78 -20.87 22.49 60.98
C VAL A 78 -20.56 21.53 59.82
N TYR A 79 -19.31 21.52 59.33
CA TYR A 79 -18.89 20.60 58.27
C TYR A 79 -18.93 19.14 58.70
N LEU A 80 -18.56 18.82 59.95
CA LEU A 80 -18.68 17.48 60.50
C LEU A 80 -20.15 17.02 60.59
N GLY A 81 -21.08 17.94 60.91
CA GLY A 81 -22.52 17.66 60.89
C GLY A 81 -23.04 17.34 59.49
N LEU A 82 -22.61 18.11 58.49
CA LEU A 82 -22.94 17.88 57.07
C LEU A 82 -22.34 16.56 56.56
N TYR A 83 -21.10 16.26 56.94
CA TYR A 83 -20.43 15.01 56.63
C TYR A 83 -21.19 13.79 57.19
N ASN A 84 -21.58 13.83 58.47
CA ASN A 84 -22.32 12.73 59.10
C ASN A 84 -23.72 12.53 58.52
N ARG A 85 -24.28 13.54 57.83
CA ARG A 85 -25.56 13.43 57.12
C ARG A 85 -25.45 12.64 55.83
N VAL A 86 -24.29 12.66 55.17
CA VAL A 86 -24.09 12.00 53.88
C VAL A 86 -23.24 10.73 53.95
N VAL A 87 -22.31 10.65 54.90
CA VAL A 87 -21.42 9.50 55.10
C VAL A 87 -21.94 8.62 56.24
N PRO A 88 -22.26 7.33 55.99
CA PRO A 88 -22.72 6.41 57.03
C PRO A 88 -21.69 6.21 58.14
N ALA A 89 -22.15 6.03 59.39
CA ALA A 89 -21.26 5.79 60.53
C ALA A 89 -20.74 4.34 60.61
N LYS A 90 -21.40 3.38 59.95
CA LYS A 90 -21.10 1.94 60.05
C LYS A 90 -20.38 1.43 58.79
N GLU A 91 -19.36 0.60 58.99
CA GLU A 91 -18.76 -0.22 57.93
C GLU A 91 -19.71 -1.36 57.51
N PRO A 92 -19.69 -1.82 56.24
CA PRO A 92 -18.81 -1.41 55.13
C PRO A 92 -19.32 -0.21 54.30
N ALA A 93 -20.51 0.32 54.63
CA ALA A 93 -21.15 1.39 53.84
C ALA A 93 -20.36 2.71 53.90
N ARG A 94 -19.62 2.94 54.99
CA ARG A 94 -18.73 4.09 55.13
C ARG A 94 -17.56 4.02 54.14
N SER A 95 -16.81 2.92 54.10
CA SER A 95 -15.71 2.74 53.13
C SER A 95 -16.22 2.91 51.72
N ALA A 96 -17.33 2.25 51.37
CA ALA A 96 -17.89 2.32 50.02
C ALA A 96 -18.21 3.76 49.55
N VAL A 97 -18.75 4.61 50.42
CA VAL A 97 -19.03 6.02 50.10
C VAL A 97 -17.73 6.81 49.95
N LEU A 98 -16.79 6.64 50.87
CA LEU A 98 -15.51 7.35 50.83
C LEU A 98 -14.70 6.96 49.60
N ASP A 99 -14.58 5.67 49.31
CA ASP A 99 -13.90 5.12 48.13
C ASP A 99 -14.51 5.68 46.83
N SER A 100 -15.82 5.93 46.79
CA SER A 100 -16.51 6.48 45.61
C SER A 100 -16.26 7.96 45.33
N VAL A 101 -15.67 8.71 46.28
CA VAL A 101 -15.41 10.15 46.15
C VAL A 101 -13.91 10.50 46.27
N VAL A 102 -13.04 9.49 46.45
CA VAL A 102 -11.59 9.69 46.47
C VAL A 102 -11.11 10.18 45.11
N GLY A 103 -10.36 11.29 45.10
CA GLY A 103 -9.82 11.90 43.89
C GLY A 103 -10.82 12.67 43.02
N GLU A 104 -12.11 12.67 43.39
CA GLU A 104 -13.18 13.31 42.63
C GLU A 104 -13.47 14.73 43.13
N THR A 105 -13.76 15.64 42.19
CA THR A 105 -14.29 16.96 42.55
C THR A 105 -15.82 16.95 42.52
N PRO A 106 -16.50 17.79 43.33
CA PRO A 106 -17.96 17.89 43.27
C PRO A 106 -18.49 18.17 41.87
N LEU A 107 -17.79 19.04 41.11
CA LEU A 107 -18.17 19.36 39.74
C LEU A 107 -17.94 18.18 38.78
N SER A 108 -16.81 17.48 38.87
CA SER A 108 -16.55 16.28 38.05
C SER A 108 -17.65 15.23 38.24
N CYS A 109 -18.06 14.96 39.48
CA CYS A 109 -19.18 14.07 39.79
C CYS A 109 -20.49 14.55 39.16
N ALA A 110 -20.84 15.83 39.33
CA ALA A 110 -22.07 16.40 38.81
C ALA A 110 -22.13 16.35 37.28
N LEU A 111 -21.01 16.65 36.60
CA LEU A 111 -20.90 16.58 35.15
C LEU A 111 -20.98 15.15 34.64
N ARG A 112 -20.17 14.24 35.20
CA ARG A 112 -20.10 12.83 34.81
C ARG A 112 -21.45 12.13 34.97
N LEU A 113 -22.19 12.43 36.05
CA LEU A 113 -23.51 11.87 36.35
C LEU A 113 -24.69 12.69 35.80
N ARG A 114 -24.40 13.77 35.05
CA ARG A 114 -25.39 14.61 34.35
C ARG A 114 -26.38 15.34 35.26
N HIS A 115 -25.96 15.69 36.48
CA HIS A 115 -26.73 16.54 37.39
C HIS A 115 -26.59 18.01 37.01
N VAL A 116 -27.22 18.42 35.89
CA VAL A 116 -27.04 19.74 35.26
C VAL A 116 -27.27 20.92 36.23
N GLU A 117 -28.32 20.83 37.04
CA GLU A 117 -28.67 21.88 38.00
C GLU A 117 -27.65 22.00 39.14
N VAL A 118 -27.12 20.86 39.60
CA VAL A 118 -26.05 20.82 40.60
C VAL A 118 -24.76 21.38 40.00
N ALA A 119 -24.41 20.96 38.79
CA ALA A 119 -23.23 21.47 38.09
C ALA A 119 -23.31 22.99 37.87
N ARG A 120 -24.49 23.50 37.51
CA ARG A 120 -24.76 24.95 37.40
C ARG A 120 -24.53 25.67 38.74
N LEU A 121 -25.13 25.19 39.83
CA LEU A 121 -24.95 25.79 41.16
C LEU A 121 -23.49 25.79 41.62
N LEU A 122 -22.76 24.71 41.35
CA LEU A 122 -21.35 24.59 41.70
C LEU A 122 -20.48 25.60 40.94
N VAL A 123 -20.86 25.90 39.69
CA VAL A 123 -20.15 26.85 38.82
C VAL A 123 -20.52 28.31 39.10
N GLU A 124 -21.79 28.60 39.37
CA GLU A 124 -22.30 29.96 39.66
C GLU A 124 -22.03 30.41 41.13
N GLY A 125 -21.60 29.49 42.00
CA GLY A 125 -21.36 29.76 43.42
C GLY A 125 -20.17 30.70 43.71
N PRO A 126 -20.09 31.30 44.91
CA PRO A 126 -19.08 32.31 45.28
C PRO A 126 -17.64 31.79 45.33
N GLU A 127 -17.43 30.47 45.29
CA GLU A 127 -16.11 29.84 45.12
C GLU A 127 -15.72 29.57 43.66
N GLY A 128 -16.51 30.06 42.68
CA GLY A 128 -16.22 30.10 41.23
C GLY A 128 -15.12 29.13 40.81
N VAL A 129 -15.55 27.91 40.51
CA VAL A 129 -14.74 26.70 40.28
C VAL A 129 -13.28 27.01 39.92
N ASN A 130 -12.46 27.07 40.97
CA ASN A 130 -11.11 26.51 40.96
C ASN A 130 -10.04 27.13 40.04
N ARG A 131 -9.67 28.40 40.28
CA ARG A 131 -8.32 28.86 39.91
C ARG A 131 -7.19 28.03 40.55
N ALA A 132 -7.46 27.37 41.68
CA ALA A 132 -6.51 26.58 42.44
C ALA A 132 -6.42 25.09 42.06
N LEU A 133 -7.28 24.57 41.16
CA LEU A 133 -7.18 23.17 40.73
C LEU A 133 -6.03 22.96 39.74
N ALA A 134 -5.48 21.74 39.79
CA ALA A 134 -4.58 21.24 38.77
C ALA A 134 -5.23 21.40 37.37
N LYS A 135 -4.41 21.80 36.39
CA LYS A 135 -4.84 22.04 35.00
C LYS A 135 -5.61 20.84 34.42
N ARG A 136 -5.15 19.62 34.74
CA ARG A 136 -5.76 18.36 34.31
C ARG A 136 -7.23 18.22 34.74
N ILE A 137 -7.56 18.58 35.98
CA ILE A 137 -8.93 18.42 36.49
C ILE A 137 -9.88 19.42 35.81
N ARG A 138 -9.44 20.66 35.59
CA ARG A 138 -10.21 21.66 34.84
C ARG A 138 -10.48 21.19 33.42
N LEU A 139 -9.49 20.56 32.80
CA LEU A 139 -9.61 20.02 31.46
C LEU A 139 -10.63 18.87 31.39
N GLU A 140 -10.57 17.92 32.33
CA GLU A 140 -11.54 16.82 32.44
C GLU A 140 -12.97 17.35 32.61
N GLN A 141 -13.17 18.39 33.43
CA GLN A 141 -14.48 19.03 33.61
C GLN A 141 -14.99 19.65 32.29
N LEU A 142 -14.13 20.34 31.54
CA LEU A 142 -14.49 20.90 30.24
C LEU A 142 -14.92 19.80 29.26
N HIS A 143 -14.17 18.71 29.19
CA HIS A 143 -14.50 17.56 28.33
C HIS A 143 -15.87 16.96 28.66
N TRP A 144 -16.20 16.75 29.94
CA TRP A 144 -17.52 16.25 30.31
C TRP A 144 -18.64 17.26 29.98
N ALA A 145 -18.43 18.55 30.23
CA ALA A 145 -19.40 19.59 29.90
C ALA A 145 -19.66 19.65 28.39
N VAL A 146 -18.62 19.54 27.57
CA VAL A 146 -18.72 19.46 26.11
C VAL A 146 -19.39 18.16 25.66
N TYR A 147 -18.98 17.01 26.21
CA TYR A 147 -19.56 15.72 25.86
C TYR A 147 -21.09 15.70 26.02
N TYR A 148 -21.61 16.34 27.07
CA TYR A 148 -23.04 16.43 27.34
C TYR A 148 -23.73 17.69 26.79
N GLY A 149 -23.01 18.58 26.10
CA GLY A 149 -23.57 19.77 25.47
C GLY A 149 -24.06 20.85 26.45
N GLN A 150 -23.42 20.97 27.61
CA GLN A 150 -23.85 21.86 28.69
C GLN A 150 -23.31 23.29 28.51
N LEU A 151 -23.83 24.02 27.52
CA LEU A 151 -23.36 25.36 27.11
C LEU A 151 -23.10 26.35 28.26
N PRO A 152 -23.99 26.54 29.25
CA PRO A 152 -23.71 27.48 30.34
C PRO A 152 -22.45 27.12 31.12
N ILE A 153 -22.22 25.83 31.36
CA ILE A 153 -21.07 25.36 32.14
C ILE A 153 -19.79 25.46 31.30
N ILE A 154 -19.86 25.16 30.00
CA ILE A 154 -18.73 25.37 29.07
C ILE A 154 -18.30 26.84 29.09
N ASP A 155 -19.26 27.76 29.06
CA ASP A 155 -18.98 29.19 29.08
C ASP A 155 -18.23 29.63 30.34
N HIS A 156 -18.66 29.14 31.50
CA HIS A 156 -17.98 29.44 32.75
C HIS A 156 -16.57 28.85 32.82
N LEU A 157 -16.41 27.57 32.45
CA LEU A 157 -15.12 26.89 32.52
C LEU A 157 -14.05 27.53 31.62
N LEU A 158 -14.45 28.05 30.45
CA LEU A 158 -13.53 28.71 29.52
C LEU A 158 -13.17 30.15 29.92
N LEU A 159 -14.03 30.83 30.69
CA LEU A 159 -13.69 32.14 31.29
C LEU A 159 -12.62 32.04 32.39
N GLU A 160 -12.41 30.85 32.96
CA GLU A 160 -11.47 30.58 34.06
C GLU A 160 -10.08 30.13 33.61
N GLU A 161 -9.68 30.51 32.38
CA GLU A 161 -8.39 30.14 31.77
C GLU A 161 -8.17 28.61 31.65
N THR A 162 -9.24 27.84 31.42
CA THR A 162 -9.10 26.43 31.03
C THR A 162 -8.55 26.35 29.61
N ASP A 163 -7.58 25.45 29.40
CA ASP A 163 -6.97 25.24 28.09
C ASP A 163 -7.99 24.64 27.11
N ILE A 164 -8.44 25.45 26.15
CA ILE A 164 -9.40 25.05 25.12
C ILE A 164 -8.84 24.02 24.13
N GLU A 165 -7.51 23.89 24.06
CA GLU A 165 -6.81 22.93 23.19
C GLU A 165 -6.32 21.69 23.95
N GLY A 166 -6.60 21.61 25.25
CA GLY A 166 -6.13 20.50 26.07
C GLY A 166 -6.78 19.16 25.69
N VAL A 167 -5.98 18.13 25.49
CA VAL A 167 -6.49 16.79 25.13
C VAL A 167 -6.94 15.97 26.35
N ASN A 168 -7.99 15.17 26.18
CA ASN A 168 -8.44 14.19 27.18
C ASN A 168 -7.54 12.92 27.17
N ALA A 169 -7.94 11.90 27.93
CA ALA A 169 -7.19 10.63 28.03
C ALA A 169 -7.11 9.85 26.71
N ASP A 170 -8.02 10.11 25.77
CA ASP A 170 -8.03 9.53 24.43
C ASP A 170 -7.24 10.39 23.42
N GLY A 171 -6.60 11.47 23.89
CA GLY A 171 -5.85 12.38 23.05
C GLY A 171 -6.70 13.34 22.24
N ILE A 172 -7.97 13.55 22.63
CA ILE A 172 -8.95 14.34 21.86
C ILE A 172 -9.15 15.72 22.50
N THR A 173 -9.24 16.77 21.70
CA THR A 173 -9.57 18.15 22.09
C THR A 173 -11.04 18.33 22.47
N PRO A 174 -11.42 19.37 23.23
CA PRO A 174 -12.82 19.65 23.53
C PRO A 174 -13.62 19.86 22.24
N LEU A 175 -13.03 20.54 21.25
CA LEU A 175 -13.64 20.71 19.94
C LEU A 175 -13.84 19.36 19.22
N GLY A 176 -12.87 18.44 19.27
CA GLY A 176 -12.99 17.08 18.73
C GLY A 176 -14.15 16.30 19.36
N THR A 177 -14.34 16.43 20.67
CA THR A 177 -15.47 15.82 21.39
C THR A 177 -16.82 16.40 20.93
N ALA A 178 -16.90 17.71 20.69
CA ALA A 178 -18.12 18.33 20.16
C ALA A 178 -18.44 17.88 18.72
N VAL A 179 -17.39 17.71 17.90
CA VAL A 179 -17.48 17.30 16.49
C VAL A 179 -17.95 15.86 16.34
N SER A 180 -17.37 14.89 17.06
CA SER A 180 -17.79 13.48 16.98
C SER A 180 -19.25 13.27 17.38
N ARG A 181 -19.74 14.10 18.31
CA ARG A 181 -21.13 14.07 18.77
C ARG A 181 -22.08 14.90 17.91
N CYS A 182 -21.60 15.50 16.83
CA CYS A 182 -22.35 16.36 15.91
C CYS A 182 -23.07 17.53 16.62
N GLN A 183 -22.47 18.11 17.68
CA GLN A 183 -23.10 19.16 18.48
C GLN A 183 -22.89 20.56 17.89
N ALA A 184 -23.69 20.92 16.89
CA ALA A 184 -23.57 22.19 16.17
C ALA A 184 -23.50 23.44 17.06
N ALA A 185 -24.29 23.51 18.13
CA ALA A 185 -24.31 24.68 19.03
C ALA A 185 -23.02 24.80 19.86
N VAL A 186 -22.44 23.67 20.31
CA VAL A 186 -21.18 23.69 21.05
C VAL A 186 -20.01 24.01 20.12
N VAL A 187 -20.01 23.44 18.91
CA VAL A 187 -19.02 23.77 17.86
C VAL A 187 -19.03 25.27 17.56
N ASP A 188 -20.21 25.89 17.40
CA ASP A 188 -20.32 27.34 17.19
C ASP A 188 -19.71 28.14 18.34
N VAL A 189 -19.98 27.75 19.59
CA VAL A 189 -19.46 28.46 20.76
C VAL A 189 -17.94 28.33 20.85
N LEU A 190 -17.39 27.13 20.70
CA LEU A 190 -15.95 26.91 20.77
C LEU A 190 -15.19 27.64 19.65
N LEU A 191 -15.68 27.57 18.40
CA LEU A 191 -15.01 28.21 17.26
C LEU A 191 -15.20 29.73 17.24
N ARG A 192 -16.44 30.22 17.35
CA ARG A 192 -16.73 31.64 17.10
C ARG A 192 -16.44 32.53 18.29
N LYS A 193 -16.83 32.08 19.50
CA LYS A 193 -16.69 32.85 20.74
C LYS A 193 -15.30 32.69 21.34
N TYR A 194 -14.81 31.46 21.45
CA TYR A 194 -13.54 31.17 22.12
C TYR A 194 -12.35 30.94 21.18
N LYS A 195 -12.56 30.99 19.86
CA LYS A 195 -11.49 30.91 18.84
C LYS A 195 -10.65 29.63 18.96
N ALA A 196 -11.30 28.51 19.27
CA ALA A 196 -10.67 27.19 19.22
C ALA A 196 -10.06 26.93 17.83
N ASN A 197 -8.92 26.24 17.80
CA ASN A 197 -8.23 25.95 16.56
C ASN A 197 -9.00 24.89 15.74
N VAL A 198 -9.64 25.32 14.66
CA VAL A 198 -10.38 24.44 13.74
C VAL A 198 -9.48 23.40 13.04
N ASN A 199 -8.17 23.64 13.00
CA ASN A 199 -7.16 22.76 12.41
C ASN A 199 -6.30 22.09 13.48
N ALA A 200 -6.81 22.01 14.72
CA ALA A 200 -6.18 21.21 15.76
C ALA A 200 -6.01 19.76 15.30
N LYS A 201 -4.87 19.19 15.66
CA LYS A 201 -4.61 17.77 15.51
C LYS A 201 -4.81 17.11 16.86
N GLU A 202 -5.56 16.02 16.86
CA GLU A 202 -5.63 15.13 18.00
C GLU A 202 -4.25 14.47 18.24
N GLU A 203 -4.07 13.79 19.36
CA GLU A 203 -2.76 13.23 19.77
C GLU A 203 -2.18 12.24 18.75
N ASP A 204 -3.04 11.52 18.03
CA ASP A 204 -2.66 10.60 16.95
C ASP A 204 -2.31 11.31 15.62
N GLY A 205 -2.44 12.64 15.57
CA GLY A 205 -2.21 13.47 14.39
C GLY A 205 -3.43 13.62 13.47
N THR A 206 -4.59 13.08 13.85
CA THR A 206 -5.85 13.18 13.11
C THR A 206 -6.43 14.59 13.22
N THR A 207 -6.88 15.19 12.12
CA THR A 207 -7.59 16.49 12.18
C THR A 207 -9.06 16.31 12.55
N LEU A 208 -9.71 17.36 13.04
CA LEU A 208 -11.14 17.37 13.34
C LEU A 208 -12.04 16.88 12.19
N LEU A 209 -11.77 17.27 10.94
CA LEU A 209 -12.55 16.81 9.80
C LEU A 209 -12.37 15.31 9.51
N HIS A 210 -11.14 14.78 9.61
CA HIS A 210 -10.90 13.33 9.55
C HIS A 210 -11.64 12.61 10.67
N TYR A 211 -11.52 13.14 11.89
CA TYR A 211 -12.14 12.57 13.08
C TYR A 211 -13.68 12.49 12.95
N LEU A 212 -14.29 13.55 12.39
CA LEU A 212 -15.72 13.58 12.09
C LEU A 212 -16.16 12.35 11.31
N PHE A 213 -15.46 11.96 10.24
CA PHE A 213 -15.86 10.83 9.38
C PHE A 213 -15.45 9.46 9.91
N LEU A 214 -14.34 9.38 10.64
CA LEU A 214 -13.82 8.11 11.18
C LEU A 214 -14.62 7.60 12.38
N GLN A 215 -15.23 8.49 13.16
CA GLN A 215 -15.92 8.16 14.42
C GLN A 215 -17.44 8.31 14.36
N MET A 216 -18.03 8.44 13.16
CA MET A 216 -19.49 8.57 13.06
C MET A 216 -20.20 7.30 13.49
N GLU A 217 -21.01 7.40 14.54
CA GLU A 217 -21.96 6.36 14.90
C GLU A 217 -23.03 6.19 13.81
N PRO A 218 -23.54 4.96 13.55
CA PRO A 218 -24.53 4.70 12.49
C PRO A 218 -25.76 5.61 12.56
N GLU A 219 -26.21 5.93 13.77
CA GLU A 219 -27.35 6.80 14.05
C GLU A 219 -27.11 8.24 13.62
N THR A 220 -25.89 8.75 13.85
CA THR A 220 -25.49 10.12 13.47
C THR A 220 -25.43 10.26 11.95
N LYS A 221 -25.00 9.20 11.24
CA LYS A 221 -25.01 9.15 9.78
C LYS A 221 -26.42 9.30 9.22
N GLN A 222 -27.39 8.60 9.81
CA GLN A 222 -28.79 8.61 9.36
C GLN A 222 -29.46 9.97 9.58
N SER A 223 -29.09 10.70 10.65
CA SER A 223 -29.66 12.01 10.96
C SER A 223 -29.21 13.15 10.03
N GLY A 224 -28.08 12.99 9.32
CA GLY A 224 -27.49 14.05 8.51
C GLY A 224 -26.93 15.24 9.29
N ALA A 225 -26.92 15.19 10.63
CA ALA A 225 -26.44 16.28 11.50
C ALA A 225 -24.96 16.65 11.23
N TRP A 226 -24.15 15.66 10.85
CA TRP A 226 -22.76 15.83 10.48
C TRP A 226 -22.57 16.81 9.30
N LYS A 227 -23.51 16.89 8.36
CA LYS A 227 -23.42 17.83 7.21
C LYS A 227 -23.38 19.29 7.71
N GLY A 228 -24.16 19.59 8.74
CA GLY A 228 -24.18 20.90 9.38
C GLY A 228 -22.90 21.21 10.14
N VAL A 229 -22.32 20.23 10.83
CA VAL A 229 -21.04 20.40 11.55
C VAL A 229 -19.87 20.54 10.58
N MET A 230 -19.79 19.69 9.55
CA MET A 230 -18.79 19.80 8.48
C MET A 230 -18.81 21.18 7.84
N LYS A 231 -20.00 21.68 7.47
CA LYS A 231 -20.13 23.01 6.89
C LYS A 231 -19.58 24.10 7.82
N ARG A 232 -19.88 24.05 9.12
CA ARG A 232 -19.35 25.02 10.10
C ARG A 232 -17.84 24.96 10.20
N LEU A 233 -17.26 23.75 10.24
CA LEU A 233 -15.80 23.59 10.26
C LEU A 233 -15.17 24.23 9.02
N ILE A 234 -15.73 23.99 7.84
CA ILE A 234 -15.24 24.58 6.58
C ILE A 234 -15.41 26.11 6.56
N ASP A 235 -16.57 26.62 6.97
CA ASP A 235 -16.86 28.05 7.06
C ASP A 235 -15.88 28.79 8.00
N GLU A 236 -15.38 28.11 9.04
CA GLU A 236 -14.38 28.64 9.99
C GLU A 236 -12.93 28.36 9.56
N GLY A 237 -12.70 27.78 8.37
CA GLY A 237 -11.37 27.62 7.78
C GLY A 237 -10.70 26.28 8.02
N ALA A 238 -11.47 25.20 8.20
CA ALA A 238 -10.92 23.84 8.26
C ALA A 238 -10.23 23.46 6.94
N ASP A 239 -9.02 22.88 7.04
CA ASP A 239 -8.24 22.39 5.91
C ASP A 239 -8.79 21.05 5.41
N LEU A 240 -9.44 21.08 4.25
CA LEU A 240 -10.01 19.91 3.56
C LEU A 240 -8.93 18.91 3.09
N ASP A 241 -7.72 19.41 2.85
CA ASP A 241 -6.61 18.64 2.25
C ASP A 241 -5.50 18.35 3.27
N ALA A 242 -5.83 18.49 4.55
CA ALA A 242 -4.94 18.14 5.64
C ALA A 242 -4.47 16.69 5.50
N ARG A 243 -3.19 16.44 5.81
CA ARG A 243 -2.58 15.11 5.70
C ARG A 243 -2.42 14.49 7.07
N THR A 244 -2.85 13.23 7.21
CA THR A 244 -2.69 12.46 8.45
C THR A 244 -1.54 11.47 8.38
N GLU A 245 -0.89 11.22 9.51
CA GLU A 245 0.13 10.18 9.66
C GLU A 245 -0.53 8.78 9.73
N PRO A 246 0.21 7.68 9.42
CA PRO A 246 1.58 7.66 8.92
C PRO A 246 1.71 7.90 7.40
N ASN A 247 0.63 7.70 6.65
CA ASN A 247 0.69 7.60 5.18
C ASN A 247 0.55 8.94 4.44
N GLY A 248 0.21 10.03 5.14
CA GLY A 248 -0.07 11.34 4.54
C GLY A 248 -1.36 11.39 3.74
N GLY A 249 -2.33 10.51 4.02
CA GLY A 249 -3.62 10.51 3.34
C GLY A 249 -4.46 11.72 3.73
N THR A 250 -5.23 12.24 2.77
CA THR A 250 -6.26 13.26 2.99
C THR A 250 -7.61 12.61 3.30
N ILE A 251 -8.61 13.40 3.68
CA ILE A 251 -9.96 12.90 3.99
C ILE A 251 -10.53 12.15 2.79
N LEU A 252 -10.36 12.70 1.58
CA LEU A 252 -10.76 12.08 0.32
C LEU A 252 -10.19 10.67 0.15
N HIS A 253 -8.97 10.38 0.63
CA HIS A 253 -8.41 9.02 0.59
C HIS A 253 -9.17 8.07 1.53
N HIS A 254 -9.38 8.49 2.77
CA HIS A 254 -10.00 7.65 3.82
C HIS A 254 -11.46 7.33 3.53
N ILE A 255 -12.22 8.29 3.02
CA ILE A 255 -13.62 8.07 2.65
C ILE A 255 -13.74 7.26 1.34
N SER A 256 -12.71 7.30 0.48
CA SER A 256 -12.68 6.58 -0.79
C SER A 256 -12.55 5.06 -0.63
N TRP A 257 -11.49 4.44 -0.09
CA TRP A 257 -11.54 4.16 1.33
C TRP A 257 -12.65 3.17 1.71
N ILE A 258 -13.51 3.67 2.62
CA ILE A 258 -14.65 2.99 3.23
C ILE A 258 -15.94 3.09 2.37
N ASP A 259 -15.85 3.41 1.08
CA ASP A 259 -16.99 3.55 0.15
C ASP A 259 -18.07 4.56 0.61
N ARG A 260 -17.63 5.76 1.01
CA ARG A 260 -18.47 6.83 1.56
C ARG A 260 -18.89 7.84 0.48
N ILE A 261 -19.81 7.41 -0.39
CA ILE A 261 -20.19 8.12 -1.64
C ILE A 261 -20.72 9.54 -1.37
N GLU A 262 -21.66 9.71 -0.42
CA GLU A 262 -22.25 11.02 -0.11
C GLU A 262 -21.21 11.99 0.45
N GLU A 263 -20.32 11.47 1.29
CA GLU A 263 -19.25 12.23 1.93
C GLU A 263 -18.20 12.67 0.90
N VAL A 264 -17.84 11.79 -0.05
CA VAL A 264 -16.97 12.14 -1.20
C VAL A 264 -17.60 13.24 -2.02
N GLN A 265 -18.86 13.09 -2.41
CA GLN A 265 -19.56 14.08 -3.23
C GLN A 265 -19.55 15.45 -2.55
N LEU A 266 -19.90 15.50 -1.27
CA LEU A 266 -19.95 16.75 -0.53
C LEU A 266 -18.56 17.41 -0.47
N LEU A 267 -17.50 16.67 -0.11
CA LEU A 267 -16.16 17.25 -0.02
C LEU A 267 -15.65 17.80 -1.36
N LEU A 268 -15.96 17.14 -2.47
CA LEU A 268 -15.64 17.63 -3.81
C LEU A 268 -16.42 18.91 -4.16
N GLU A 269 -17.71 19.00 -3.79
CA GLU A 269 -18.54 20.20 -3.97
C GLU A 269 -18.01 21.40 -3.16
N TYR A 270 -17.39 21.15 -2.00
CA TYR A 270 -16.74 22.18 -1.17
C TYR A 270 -15.29 22.50 -1.59
N GLY A 271 -14.78 21.88 -2.66
CA GLY A 271 -13.50 22.24 -3.26
C GLY A 271 -12.27 21.51 -2.70
N ALA A 272 -12.44 20.33 -2.10
CA ALA A 272 -11.30 19.48 -1.75
C ALA A 272 -10.46 19.13 -2.99
N ASP A 273 -9.13 19.08 -2.86
CA ASP A 273 -8.23 18.76 -3.97
C ASP A 273 -8.37 17.29 -4.37
N VAL A 274 -9.15 17.06 -5.43
CA VAL A 274 -9.39 15.75 -6.03
C VAL A 274 -8.10 15.01 -6.44
N ASN A 275 -7.00 15.76 -6.66
CA ASN A 275 -5.71 15.24 -7.11
C ASN A 275 -4.64 15.22 -6.01
N ALA A 276 -5.01 15.51 -4.76
CA ALA A 276 -4.10 15.41 -3.64
C ALA A 276 -3.50 14.00 -3.58
N SER A 277 -2.17 13.93 -3.40
CA SER A 277 -1.45 12.67 -3.24
C SER A 277 -0.97 12.48 -1.80
N ASP A 278 -0.98 11.22 -1.36
CA ASP A 278 -0.37 10.76 -0.12
C ASP A 278 1.17 10.65 -0.23
N LYS A 279 1.85 10.19 0.83
CA LYS A 279 3.33 10.03 0.83
C LYS A 279 3.83 8.98 -0.14
N MET A 280 2.98 8.06 -0.57
CA MET A 280 3.28 7.02 -1.55
C MET A 280 2.97 7.49 -2.98
N GLY A 281 2.42 8.69 -3.15
CA GLY A 281 1.99 9.21 -4.45
C GLY A 281 0.61 8.69 -4.89
N LEU A 282 -0.12 7.99 -4.04
CA LEU A 282 -1.48 7.56 -4.34
C LEU A 282 -2.43 8.75 -4.21
N THR A 283 -3.45 8.79 -5.07
CA THR A 283 -4.55 9.76 -5.01
C THR A 283 -5.84 9.06 -4.58
N ALA A 284 -6.88 9.83 -4.24
CA ALA A 284 -8.21 9.26 -3.96
C ALA A 284 -8.72 8.34 -5.10
N LEU A 285 -8.40 8.67 -6.37
CA LEU A 285 -8.76 7.85 -7.53
C LEU A 285 -8.02 6.50 -7.55
N HIS A 286 -6.74 6.47 -7.16
CA HIS A 286 -6.00 5.21 -7.02
C HIS A 286 -6.65 4.30 -5.98
N VAL A 287 -7.01 4.87 -4.83
CA VAL A 287 -7.65 4.15 -3.72
C VAL A 287 -9.01 3.61 -4.17
N ALA A 288 -9.88 4.45 -4.73
CA ALA A 288 -11.20 4.06 -5.19
C ALA A 288 -11.16 2.99 -6.29
N ALA A 289 -10.21 3.11 -7.23
CA ALA A 289 -10.03 2.15 -8.31
C ALA A 289 -9.56 0.78 -7.80
N SER A 290 -8.54 0.74 -6.93
CA SER A 290 -8.08 -0.48 -6.27
C SER A 290 -9.18 -1.14 -5.43
N MET A 291 -10.03 -0.34 -4.80
CA MET A 291 -11.16 -0.83 -4.02
C MET A 291 -12.36 -1.27 -4.88
N GLY A 292 -12.40 -0.90 -6.16
CA GLY A 292 -13.53 -1.18 -7.06
C GLY A 292 -14.78 -0.38 -6.74
N HIS A 293 -14.64 0.78 -6.11
CA HIS A 293 -15.76 1.64 -5.73
C HIS A 293 -16.21 2.47 -6.94
N VAL A 294 -16.97 1.83 -7.83
CA VAL A 294 -17.34 2.37 -9.15
C VAL A 294 -17.94 3.77 -9.06
N LYS A 295 -18.85 4.01 -8.09
CA LYS A 295 -19.53 5.30 -7.97
C LYS A 295 -18.60 6.43 -7.52
N ILE A 296 -17.65 6.12 -6.63
CA ILE A 296 -16.62 7.07 -6.19
C ILE A 296 -15.67 7.38 -7.35
N VAL A 297 -15.27 6.37 -8.13
CA VAL A 297 -14.47 6.59 -9.35
C VAL A 297 -15.18 7.52 -10.32
N GLU A 298 -16.48 7.32 -10.59
CA GLU A 298 -17.28 8.23 -11.42
C GLU A 298 -17.27 9.66 -10.88
N LEU A 299 -17.52 9.84 -9.57
CA LEU A 299 -17.54 11.16 -8.93
C LEU A 299 -16.19 11.88 -9.02
N LEU A 300 -15.10 11.18 -8.74
CA LEU A 300 -13.75 11.73 -8.80
C LEU A 300 -13.41 12.17 -10.24
N LEU A 301 -13.71 11.33 -11.24
CA LEU A 301 -13.47 11.68 -12.65
C LEU A 301 -14.31 12.89 -13.09
N GLN A 302 -15.58 12.97 -12.67
CA GLN A 302 -16.45 14.13 -12.95
C GLN A 302 -15.91 15.44 -12.36
N HIS A 303 -15.21 15.38 -11.24
CA HIS A 303 -14.59 16.55 -10.60
C HIS A 303 -13.14 16.79 -11.04
N GLY A 304 -12.67 16.16 -12.12
CA GLY A 304 -11.36 16.43 -12.71
C GLY A 304 -10.19 15.65 -12.10
N ALA A 305 -10.45 14.47 -11.53
CA ALA A 305 -9.38 13.56 -11.14
C ALA A 305 -8.52 13.15 -12.34
N LYS A 306 -7.20 13.26 -12.19
CA LYS A 306 -6.22 12.85 -13.19
C LYS A 306 -6.16 11.32 -13.25
N CYS A 307 -6.82 10.75 -14.25
CA CYS A 307 -6.82 9.30 -14.49
C CYS A 307 -5.44 8.71 -14.80
N GLU A 308 -4.47 9.54 -15.18
CA GLU A 308 -3.08 9.17 -15.46
C GLU A 308 -2.10 9.48 -14.33
N ALA A 309 -2.58 9.87 -13.14
CA ALA A 309 -1.71 10.12 -12.00
C ALA A 309 -0.79 8.91 -11.73
N SER A 310 0.49 9.17 -11.48
CA SER A 310 1.48 8.13 -11.19
C SER A 310 1.62 7.93 -9.67
N GLY A 311 1.27 6.74 -9.19
CA GLY A 311 1.53 6.30 -7.83
C GLY A 311 2.89 5.62 -7.67
N PRO A 312 3.05 4.73 -6.67
CA PRO A 312 4.27 3.96 -6.47
C PRO A 312 4.67 3.19 -7.73
N SER A 313 5.95 3.23 -8.11
CA SER A 313 6.45 2.55 -9.32
C SER A 313 5.76 2.99 -10.63
N ASP A 314 5.27 4.22 -10.69
CA ASP A 314 4.55 4.80 -11.83
C ASP A 314 3.23 4.10 -12.19
N TYR A 315 2.66 3.32 -11.26
CA TYR A 315 1.35 2.71 -11.46
C TYR A 315 0.27 3.78 -11.56
N THR A 316 -0.57 3.65 -12.58
CA THR A 316 -1.80 4.42 -12.71
C THR A 316 -2.91 3.79 -11.86
N PRO A 317 -4.05 4.50 -11.65
CA PRO A 317 -5.25 3.89 -11.09
C PRO A 317 -5.69 2.63 -11.84
N LEU A 318 -5.47 2.56 -13.17
CA LEU A 318 -5.78 1.39 -14.01
C LEU A 318 -4.91 0.18 -13.66
N ASP A 319 -3.62 0.39 -13.42
CA ASP A 319 -2.67 -0.69 -13.13
C ASP A 319 -2.91 -1.33 -11.75
N LEU A 320 -3.42 -0.56 -10.79
CA LEU A 320 -3.75 -1.06 -9.45
C LEU A 320 -4.91 -2.07 -9.45
N LEU A 321 -5.77 -2.08 -10.48
CA LEU A 321 -6.83 -3.10 -10.62
C LEU A 321 -6.27 -4.49 -10.97
N LEU A 322 -5.06 -4.53 -11.53
CA LEU A 322 -4.36 -5.74 -11.97
C LEU A 322 -3.40 -6.29 -10.92
N LYS A 323 -3.19 -5.56 -9.80
CA LYS A 323 -2.37 -6.02 -8.69
C LYS A 323 -3.25 -6.73 -7.65
N PRO A 324 -2.72 -7.77 -6.96
CA PRO A 324 -3.32 -8.24 -5.74
C PRO A 324 -3.35 -7.07 -4.76
N ASP A 325 -4.46 -6.96 -4.02
CA ASP A 325 -4.70 -5.86 -3.10
C ASP A 325 -3.42 -5.58 -2.27
N PRO A 326 -2.91 -4.34 -2.25
CA PRO A 326 -1.78 -3.99 -1.39
C PRO A 326 -2.11 -4.17 0.10
N ILE A 327 -3.39 -4.43 0.43
CA ILE A 327 -3.93 -4.60 1.77
C ILE A 327 -4.60 -6.00 1.81
N PRO A 328 -4.24 -6.90 2.73
CA PRO A 328 -4.90 -8.19 2.88
C PRO A 328 -6.38 -8.00 3.22
N ARG A 329 -7.29 -8.21 2.26
CA ARG A 329 -8.74 -8.07 2.49
C ARG A 329 -9.39 -9.39 2.89
N SER A 330 -10.47 -9.28 3.66
CA SER A 330 -11.38 -10.41 3.96
C SER A 330 -12.30 -10.77 2.78
N LYS A 331 -12.45 -9.89 1.78
CA LYS A 331 -13.23 -10.12 0.55
C LYS A 331 -12.54 -9.46 -0.65
N LYS A 332 -12.25 -10.24 -1.71
CA LYS A 332 -11.76 -9.72 -2.99
C LYS A 332 -12.82 -8.81 -3.61
N THR A 333 -12.38 -7.70 -4.22
CA THR A 333 -13.24 -6.84 -5.04
C THR A 333 -13.93 -7.67 -6.13
N PRO A 334 -15.26 -7.57 -6.30
CA PRO A 334 -15.96 -8.28 -7.37
C PRO A 334 -15.38 -7.93 -8.74
N ILE A 335 -15.19 -8.94 -9.60
CA ILE A 335 -14.65 -8.72 -10.96
C ILE A 335 -15.52 -7.73 -11.75
N SER A 336 -16.84 -7.79 -11.59
CA SER A 336 -17.79 -6.88 -12.25
C SER A 336 -17.48 -5.41 -11.96
N ASN A 337 -17.10 -5.08 -10.73
CA ASN A 337 -16.71 -3.72 -10.35
C ASN A 337 -15.37 -3.33 -10.98
N ARG A 338 -14.37 -4.23 -10.95
CA ARG A 338 -13.08 -3.99 -11.61
C ARG A 338 -13.24 -3.70 -13.10
N VAL A 339 -14.05 -4.51 -13.80
CA VAL A 339 -14.38 -4.30 -15.22
C VAL A 339 -15.04 -2.95 -15.47
N ARG A 340 -16.00 -2.56 -14.62
CA ARG A 340 -16.67 -1.24 -14.73
C ARG A 340 -15.68 -0.10 -14.53
N VAL A 341 -14.79 -0.18 -13.54
CA VAL A 341 -13.75 0.83 -13.30
C VAL A 341 -12.77 0.91 -14.48
N VAL A 342 -12.30 -0.22 -15.03
CA VAL A 342 -11.46 -0.24 -16.23
C VAL A 342 -12.14 0.52 -17.37
N ARG A 343 -13.43 0.27 -17.60
CA ARG A 343 -14.19 0.97 -18.64
C ARG A 343 -14.30 2.47 -18.39
N LEU A 344 -14.56 2.89 -17.15
CA LEU A 344 -14.63 4.31 -16.81
C LEU A 344 -13.29 5.04 -17.04
N LEU A 345 -12.18 4.42 -16.61
CA LEU A 345 -10.84 4.99 -16.78
C LEU A 345 -10.46 5.10 -18.26
N LEU A 346 -10.68 4.03 -19.04
CA LEU A 346 -10.34 4.02 -20.47
C LEU A 346 -11.25 4.93 -21.31
N ASN A 347 -12.53 5.05 -20.95
CA ASN A 347 -13.42 6.04 -21.58
C ASN A 347 -12.99 7.49 -21.29
N SER A 348 -12.36 7.72 -20.13
CA SER A 348 -11.84 9.04 -19.76
C SER A 348 -10.52 9.36 -20.47
N ASN A 349 -9.62 8.37 -20.60
CA ASN A 349 -8.37 8.51 -21.31
C ASN A 349 -7.90 7.16 -21.91
N PRO A 350 -8.10 6.93 -23.21
CA PRO A 350 -7.63 5.71 -23.88
C PRO A 350 -6.10 5.58 -23.89
N GLY A 351 -5.36 6.69 -23.78
CA GLY A 351 -3.89 6.71 -23.77
C GLY A 351 -3.27 5.98 -22.57
N LEU A 352 -4.05 5.68 -21.54
CA LEU A 352 -3.62 4.90 -20.39
C LEU A 352 -3.09 3.51 -20.78
N LEU A 353 -3.63 2.89 -21.83
CA LEU A 353 -3.17 1.58 -22.32
C LEU A 353 -1.69 1.58 -22.74
N MET A 354 -1.19 2.73 -23.16
CA MET A 354 0.15 2.91 -23.68
C MET A 354 1.13 3.39 -22.62
N LYS A 355 0.63 3.81 -21.46
CA LYS A 355 1.45 4.25 -20.34
C LYS A 355 2.17 3.04 -19.76
N LYS A 356 3.48 3.23 -19.52
CA LYS A 356 4.35 2.19 -18.99
C LYS A 356 4.66 2.50 -17.53
N ASP A 357 4.66 1.46 -16.72
CA ASP A 357 5.13 1.52 -15.34
C ASP A 357 6.66 1.65 -15.29
N LYS A 358 7.21 1.73 -14.07
CA LYS A 358 8.66 1.81 -13.84
C LYS A 358 9.44 0.61 -14.38
N PHE A 359 8.78 -0.54 -14.58
CA PHE A 359 9.38 -1.76 -15.13
C PHE A 359 9.24 -1.83 -16.67
N GLY A 360 8.55 -0.86 -17.28
CA GLY A 360 8.31 -0.82 -18.71
C GLY A 360 7.09 -1.62 -19.17
N PHE A 361 6.24 -2.07 -18.25
CA PHE A 361 5.02 -2.82 -18.58
C PHE A 361 3.85 -1.87 -18.80
N THR A 362 3.05 -2.16 -19.82
CA THR A 362 1.72 -1.56 -19.97
C THR A 362 0.72 -2.29 -19.08
N SER A 363 -0.51 -1.76 -18.98
CA SER A 363 -1.60 -2.47 -18.28
C SER A 363 -1.88 -3.84 -18.92
N VAL A 364 -1.75 -3.96 -20.26
CA VAL A 364 -1.85 -5.26 -20.97
C VAL A 364 -0.74 -6.21 -20.54
N GLY A 365 0.51 -5.74 -20.48
CA GLY A 365 1.64 -6.54 -20.00
C GLY A 365 1.48 -6.98 -18.54
N THR A 366 1.01 -6.08 -17.67
CA THR A 366 0.73 -6.40 -16.27
C THR A 366 -0.34 -7.48 -16.15
N ALA A 367 -1.42 -7.40 -16.94
CA ALA A 367 -2.49 -8.40 -16.96
C ALA A 367 -1.99 -9.78 -17.42
N ILE A 368 -1.11 -9.82 -18.44
CA ILE A 368 -0.46 -11.05 -18.92
C ILE A 368 0.43 -11.67 -17.85
N HIS A 369 1.30 -10.86 -17.25
CA HIS A 369 2.23 -11.34 -16.21
C HIS A 369 1.49 -11.91 -14.99
N ARG A 370 0.30 -11.37 -14.68
CA ARG A 370 -0.54 -11.82 -13.57
C ARG A 370 -1.58 -12.88 -13.95
N SER A 371 -1.72 -13.19 -15.24
CA SER A 371 -2.72 -14.14 -15.75
C SER A 371 -4.17 -13.75 -15.42
N GLU A 372 -4.47 -12.45 -15.37
CA GLU A 372 -5.84 -11.94 -15.15
C GLU A 372 -6.61 -11.93 -16.47
N LEU A 373 -7.01 -13.11 -16.96
CA LEU A 373 -7.64 -13.28 -18.29
C LEU A 373 -8.90 -12.42 -18.49
N GLU A 374 -9.72 -12.28 -17.44
CA GLU A 374 -10.97 -11.51 -17.50
C GLU A 374 -10.72 -10.01 -17.72
N LEU A 375 -9.71 -9.43 -17.06
CA LEU A 375 -9.34 -8.04 -17.28
C LEU A 375 -8.52 -7.87 -18.56
N LEU A 376 -7.68 -8.85 -18.90
CA LEU A 376 -6.96 -8.87 -20.17
C LEU A 376 -7.93 -8.83 -21.36
N GLU A 377 -9.03 -9.58 -21.29
CA GLU A 377 -10.09 -9.55 -22.30
C GLU A 377 -10.63 -8.13 -22.50
N VAL A 378 -11.02 -7.48 -21.41
CA VAL A 378 -11.56 -6.12 -21.47
C VAL A 378 -10.53 -5.12 -22.01
N LEU A 379 -9.26 -5.26 -21.63
CA LEU A 379 -8.19 -4.38 -22.11
C LEU A 379 -7.90 -4.55 -23.60
N LEU A 380 -7.98 -5.77 -24.13
CA LEU A 380 -7.78 -6.03 -25.56
C LEU A 380 -8.96 -5.59 -26.44
N ASP A 381 -10.16 -5.52 -25.87
CA ASP A 381 -11.37 -5.09 -26.60
C ASP A 381 -11.44 -3.55 -26.82
N TYR A 382 -10.55 -2.75 -26.20
CA TYR A 382 -10.52 -1.29 -26.37
C TYR A 382 -9.72 -0.83 -27.61
N SER A 383 -10.23 0.20 -28.29
CA SER A 383 -9.52 0.84 -29.41
C SER A 383 -8.22 1.50 -28.95
N GLY A 384 -7.10 1.17 -29.61
CA GLY A 384 -5.76 1.65 -29.22
C GLY A 384 -5.00 0.67 -28.34
N SER A 385 -5.62 -0.44 -27.92
CA SER A 385 -4.91 -1.63 -27.44
C SER A 385 -4.17 -2.23 -28.63
N ASP A 386 -2.92 -1.82 -28.86
CA ASP A 386 -2.07 -2.49 -29.84
C ASP A 386 -1.63 -3.82 -29.20
N PRO A 387 -2.05 -4.98 -29.74
CA PRO A 387 -1.59 -6.27 -29.27
C PRO A 387 -0.08 -6.47 -29.47
N GLY A 388 0.67 -5.51 -29.99
CA GLY A 388 2.13 -5.52 -30.02
C GLY A 388 2.83 -4.96 -28.77
N GLN A 389 2.14 -4.33 -27.80
CA GLN A 389 2.82 -3.41 -26.86
C GLN A 389 2.63 -3.76 -25.37
N SER A 390 3.01 -4.98 -24.96
CA SER A 390 2.92 -5.40 -23.54
C SER A 390 4.09 -4.90 -22.68
N SER A 391 5.28 -4.82 -23.24
CA SER A 391 6.50 -4.43 -22.52
C SER A 391 7.44 -3.70 -23.46
N VAL A 392 8.33 -2.86 -22.90
CA VAL A 392 9.46 -2.32 -23.65
C VAL A 392 10.23 -3.49 -24.29
N ASN A 393 10.44 -3.41 -25.61
CA ASN A 393 11.21 -4.35 -26.44
C ASN A 393 10.58 -5.71 -26.75
N LEU A 394 9.38 -6.03 -26.27
CA LEU A 394 8.75 -7.32 -26.53
C LEU A 394 7.35 -7.14 -27.10
N SER A 395 7.07 -7.82 -28.21
CA SER A 395 5.69 -8.02 -28.65
C SER A 395 4.88 -8.69 -27.54
N THR A 396 3.57 -8.47 -27.48
CA THR A 396 2.70 -9.11 -26.46
C THR A 396 2.82 -10.62 -26.47
N MET A 397 2.91 -11.24 -27.66
CA MET A 397 3.09 -12.68 -27.76
C MET A 397 4.46 -13.12 -27.26
N CYS A 398 5.54 -12.39 -27.56
CA CYS A 398 6.86 -12.64 -26.99
C CYS A 398 6.88 -12.48 -25.47
N PHE A 399 6.19 -11.47 -24.95
CA PHE A 399 6.07 -11.22 -23.52
C PHE A 399 5.29 -12.34 -22.82
N ALA A 400 4.18 -12.80 -23.42
CA ALA A 400 3.40 -13.92 -22.92
C ALA A 400 4.20 -15.23 -22.91
N ALA A 401 5.00 -15.50 -23.95
CA ALA A 401 5.91 -16.65 -23.99
C ALA A 401 7.06 -16.56 -22.99
N LEU A 402 7.44 -15.36 -22.58
CA LEU A 402 8.51 -15.14 -21.60
C LEU A 402 8.00 -15.29 -20.16
N LEU A 403 6.89 -14.61 -19.83
CA LEU A 403 6.43 -14.42 -18.44
C LEU A 403 4.99 -14.89 -18.17
N GLY A 404 4.18 -15.12 -19.20
CA GLY A 404 2.78 -15.53 -19.07
C GLY A 404 2.61 -17.03 -18.82
N THR A 405 1.35 -17.49 -18.80
CA THR A 405 0.98 -18.91 -18.75
C THR A 405 0.54 -19.42 -20.13
N VAL A 406 0.37 -20.74 -20.25
CA VAL A 406 -0.15 -21.36 -21.48
C VAL A 406 -1.57 -20.86 -21.76
N ASP A 407 -2.40 -20.69 -20.72
CA ASP A 407 -3.77 -20.20 -20.85
C ASP A 407 -3.80 -18.78 -21.45
N VAL A 408 -2.85 -17.93 -21.06
CA VAL A 408 -2.70 -16.59 -21.65
C VAL A 408 -2.33 -16.68 -23.13
N ILE A 409 -1.40 -17.57 -23.52
CA ILE A 409 -1.04 -17.77 -24.93
C ILE A 409 -2.25 -18.24 -25.74
N GLU A 410 -2.95 -19.27 -25.27
CA GLU A 410 -4.14 -19.81 -25.93
C GLU A 410 -5.25 -18.75 -26.05
N PHE A 411 -5.43 -17.95 -25.00
CA PHE A 411 -6.35 -16.83 -25.00
C PHE A 411 -5.97 -15.77 -26.05
N LEU A 412 -4.70 -15.37 -26.12
CA LEU A 412 -4.22 -14.39 -27.09
C LEU A 412 -4.33 -14.91 -28.54
N ILE A 413 -4.03 -16.19 -28.78
CA ILE A 413 -4.25 -16.85 -30.08
C ILE A 413 -5.73 -16.78 -30.46
N LYS A 414 -6.63 -17.13 -29.52
CA LYS A 414 -8.09 -17.07 -29.74
C LYS A 414 -8.57 -15.64 -30.05
N LYS A 415 -7.98 -14.62 -29.42
CA LYS A 415 -8.25 -13.20 -29.71
C LYS A 415 -7.63 -12.70 -31.01
N GLY A 416 -6.82 -13.51 -31.71
CA GLY A 416 -6.22 -13.16 -33.00
C GLY A 416 -5.02 -12.24 -32.89
N VAL A 417 -4.33 -12.21 -31.74
CA VAL A 417 -3.07 -11.46 -31.57
C VAL A 417 -2.01 -12.03 -32.52
N SER A 418 -1.25 -11.13 -33.18
CA SER A 418 -0.24 -11.54 -34.14
C SER A 418 0.85 -12.42 -33.51
N LEU A 419 1.13 -13.57 -34.14
CA LEU A 419 2.20 -14.49 -33.76
C LEU A 419 3.57 -14.08 -34.32
N GLN A 420 3.58 -13.18 -35.30
CA GLN A 420 4.80 -12.77 -36.03
C GLN A 420 5.54 -11.61 -35.36
N GLY A 421 5.02 -11.08 -34.25
CA GLY A 421 5.70 -10.02 -33.51
C GLY A 421 6.99 -10.53 -32.86
N VAL A 422 8.11 -9.85 -33.12
CA VAL A 422 9.43 -10.18 -32.60
C VAL A 422 9.89 -9.23 -31.49
N ASP A 423 10.91 -9.61 -30.73
CA ASP A 423 11.58 -8.70 -29.80
C ASP A 423 12.53 -7.72 -30.51
N GLU A 424 12.69 -6.52 -29.95
CA GLU A 424 13.49 -5.47 -30.59
C GLU A 424 15.01 -5.73 -30.50
N ARG A 425 15.48 -6.49 -29.51
CA ARG A 425 16.90 -6.71 -29.26
C ARG A 425 17.48 -7.74 -30.24
N TYR A 426 16.91 -8.93 -30.27
CA TYR A 426 17.39 -10.04 -31.08
C TYR A 426 16.56 -10.26 -32.33
N GLY A 427 15.30 -9.81 -32.39
CA GLY A 427 14.39 -10.18 -33.47
C GLY A 427 13.85 -11.61 -33.31
N ARG A 428 13.83 -12.15 -32.09
CA ARG A 428 13.25 -13.47 -31.79
C ARG A 428 11.74 -13.38 -31.69
N ASN A 429 11.07 -14.39 -32.22
CA ASN A 429 9.63 -14.55 -32.05
C ASN A 429 9.29 -15.23 -30.70
N ALA A 430 7.99 -15.37 -30.44
CA ALA A 430 7.50 -15.96 -29.19
C ALA A 430 7.94 -17.41 -28.98
N LEU A 431 8.05 -18.20 -30.06
CA LEU A 431 8.49 -19.59 -29.98
C LEU A 431 9.95 -19.69 -29.50
N CYS A 432 10.84 -18.83 -30.02
CA CYS A 432 12.23 -18.74 -29.57
C CYS A 432 12.33 -18.42 -28.07
N TRP A 433 11.48 -17.53 -27.54
CA TRP A 433 11.44 -17.20 -26.11
C TRP A 433 10.92 -18.35 -25.25
N ALA A 434 9.89 -19.08 -25.72
CA ALA A 434 9.38 -20.27 -25.03
C ALA A 434 10.47 -21.36 -24.93
N VAL A 435 11.23 -21.59 -26.01
CA VAL A 435 12.37 -22.51 -26.03
C VAL A 435 13.48 -22.06 -25.09
N SER A 436 13.86 -20.78 -25.15
CA SER A 436 14.95 -20.22 -24.31
C SER A 436 14.66 -20.29 -22.81
N ARG A 437 13.40 -20.45 -22.42
CA ARG A 437 12.96 -20.58 -21.03
C ARG A 437 12.53 -22.00 -20.64
N GLY A 438 12.64 -22.97 -21.54
CA GLY A 438 12.20 -24.34 -21.29
C GLY A 438 10.69 -24.48 -21.07
N ARG A 439 9.86 -23.56 -21.60
CA ARG A 439 8.41 -23.52 -21.40
C ARG A 439 7.69 -24.50 -22.34
N LYS A 440 7.84 -25.81 -22.11
CA LYS A 440 7.29 -26.90 -22.97
C LYS A 440 5.83 -26.73 -23.38
N ALA A 441 4.94 -26.42 -22.44
CA ALA A 441 3.51 -26.31 -22.75
C ALA A 441 3.20 -25.07 -23.62
N GLN A 442 3.89 -23.95 -23.40
CA GLN A 442 3.75 -22.73 -24.20
C GLN A 442 4.29 -22.97 -25.62
N PHE A 443 5.47 -23.60 -25.71
CA PHE A 443 6.08 -24.03 -26.96
C PHE A 443 5.11 -24.90 -27.78
N MET A 444 4.50 -25.92 -27.17
CA MET A 444 3.57 -26.81 -27.87
C MET A 444 2.30 -26.08 -28.34
N SER A 445 1.77 -25.15 -27.55
CA SER A 445 0.61 -24.35 -27.92
C SER A 445 0.90 -23.44 -29.12
N LEU A 446 2.03 -22.73 -29.09
CA LEU A 446 2.49 -21.89 -30.20
C LEU A 446 2.78 -22.72 -31.47
N LEU A 447 3.49 -23.85 -31.34
CA LEU A 447 3.89 -24.68 -32.48
C LEU A 447 2.69 -25.30 -33.23
N ARG A 448 1.57 -25.56 -32.54
CA ARG A 448 0.34 -26.07 -33.16
C ARG A 448 -0.44 -25.00 -33.91
N SER A 449 -0.13 -23.73 -33.71
CA SER A 449 -0.90 -22.62 -34.27
C SER A 449 -0.56 -22.40 -35.75
N PRO A 450 -1.56 -22.39 -36.66
CA PRO A 450 -1.32 -22.10 -38.06
C PRO A 450 -0.84 -20.65 -38.18
N ARG A 451 0.29 -20.43 -38.87
CA ARG A 451 1.02 -19.14 -39.01
C ARG A 451 2.11 -18.85 -37.98
N MET A 452 2.40 -19.75 -37.04
CA MET A 452 3.61 -19.60 -36.22
C MET A 452 4.84 -19.84 -37.11
N GLY A 453 5.73 -18.86 -37.25
CA GLY A 453 7.00 -19.04 -37.95
C GLY A 453 8.02 -19.86 -37.14
N TRP A 454 7.91 -21.18 -37.16
CA TRP A 454 8.75 -22.05 -36.32
C TRP A 454 10.23 -22.10 -36.73
N ASP A 455 10.52 -21.86 -38.02
CA ASP A 455 11.88 -21.81 -38.57
C ASP A 455 12.37 -20.38 -38.85
N ASP A 456 11.63 -19.36 -38.40
CA ASP A 456 12.07 -17.96 -38.50
C ASP A 456 13.37 -17.76 -37.71
N VAL A 457 14.27 -16.94 -38.28
CA VAL A 457 15.58 -16.65 -37.71
C VAL A 457 15.62 -15.25 -37.08
N ASP A 458 16.35 -15.13 -35.97
CA ASP A 458 16.65 -13.86 -35.35
C ASP A 458 17.75 -13.08 -36.11
N LYS A 459 18.09 -11.88 -35.64
CA LYS A 459 19.12 -10.99 -36.24
C LYS A 459 20.52 -11.63 -36.34
N LEU A 460 20.79 -12.66 -35.56
CA LEU A 460 22.03 -13.42 -35.58
C LEU A 460 21.92 -14.68 -36.46
N GLY A 461 20.79 -14.91 -37.12
CA GLY A 461 20.54 -16.09 -37.96
C GLY A 461 20.12 -17.33 -37.18
N ARG A 462 19.66 -17.19 -35.93
CA ARG A 462 19.32 -18.31 -35.04
C ARG A 462 17.81 -18.53 -35.01
N ASN A 463 17.39 -19.77 -35.25
CA ASN A 463 15.98 -20.18 -35.13
C ASN A 463 15.71 -20.85 -33.77
N ALA A 464 14.45 -21.25 -33.54
CA ALA A 464 14.05 -21.97 -32.33
C ALA A 464 14.82 -23.29 -32.13
N LEU A 465 15.17 -24.00 -33.22
CA LEU A 465 15.91 -25.26 -33.19
C LEU A 465 17.33 -25.06 -32.65
N PHE A 466 18.03 -24.02 -33.12
CA PHE A 466 19.35 -23.64 -32.64
C PHE A 466 19.32 -23.33 -31.14
N LEU A 467 18.32 -22.57 -30.68
CA LEU A 467 18.16 -22.24 -29.26
C LEU A 467 17.81 -23.46 -28.40
N ALA A 468 17.05 -24.43 -28.94
CA ALA A 468 16.78 -25.68 -28.25
C ALA A 468 18.07 -26.50 -28.06
N ALA A 469 18.94 -26.50 -29.07
CA ALA A 469 20.25 -27.14 -28.99
C ALA A 469 21.17 -26.45 -27.98
N ALA A 470 21.20 -25.11 -27.93
CA ALA A 470 22.01 -24.37 -26.96
C ALA A 470 21.53 -24.58 -25.51
N ASN A 471 20.23 -24.64 -25.27
CA ASN A 471 19.64 -24.78 -23.92
C ASN A 471 19.46 -26.23 -23.46
N GLY A 472 19.71 -27.22 -24.31
CA GLY A 472 19.55 -28.64 -23.97
C GLY A 472 18.10 -29.12 -23.95
N GLU A 473 17.19 -28.40 -24.62
CA GLU A 473 15.76 -28.72 -24.68
C GLU A 473 15.47 -29.81 -25.71
N HIS A 474 15.88 -31.04 -25.39
CA HIS A 474 15.85 -32.19 -26.30
C HIS A 474 14.47 -32.46 -26.94
N ASP A 475 13.40 -32.46 -26.15
CA ASP A 475 12.06 -32.75 -26.68
C ASP A 475 11.60 -31.67 -27.67
N MET A 476 11.91 -30.39 -27.40
CA MET A 476 11.59 -29.29 -28.30
C MET A 476 12.44 -29.36 -29.57
N PHE A 477 13.71 -29.74 -29.42
CA PHE A 477 14.62 -29.95 -30.54
C PHE A 477 14.06 -31.00 -31.51
N VAL A 478 13.67 -32.17 -31.00
CA VAL A 478 13.09 -33.25 -31.81
C VAL A 478 11.82 -32.78 -32.52
N GLN A 479 10.90 -32.11 -31.81
CA GLN A 479 9.65 -31.59 -32.39
C GLN A 479 9.87 -30.60 -33.54
N LEU A 480 10.94 -29.81 -33.49
CA LEU A 480 11.30 -28.87 -34.56
C LEU A 480 12.02 -29.57 -35.72
N ALA A 481 12.91 -30.51 -35.42
CA ALA A 481 13.62 -31.31 -36.41
C ALA A 481 12.65 -32.17 -37.24
N ASP A 482 11.65 -32.78 -36.60
CA ASP A 482 10.58 -33.56 -37.25
C ASP A 482 9.69 -32.71 -38.17
N ARG A 483 9.77 -31.38 -38.07
CA ARG A 483 9.05 -30.39 -38.92
C ARG A 483 9.97 -29.75 -39.97
N ASP A 484 10.98 -30.49 -40.42
CA ASP A 484 11.93 -30.10 -41.45
C ASP A 484 12.78 -28.85 -41.15
N SER A 485 12.89 -28.46 -39.87
CA SER A 485 13.84 -27.40 -39.48
C SER A 485 15.27 -27.84 -39.79
N ASP A 486 16.08 -26.95 -40.36
CA ASP A 486 17.45 -27.29 -40.76
C ASP A 486 18.39 -27.47 -39.55
N VAL A 487 18.68 -28.73 -39.21
CA VAL A 487 19.59 -29.14 -38.12
C VAL A 487 21.06 -28.75 -38.34
N HIS A 488 21.43 -28.33 -39.55
CA HIS A 488 22.78 -27.84 -39.88
C HIS A 488 22.80 -26.35 -40.22
N ARG A 489 21.69 -25.63 -39.99
CA ARG A 489 21.61 -24.19 -40.21
C ARG A 489 22.74 -23.49 -39.47
N ARG A 490 23.42 -22.58 -40.16
CA ARG A 490 24.51 -21.78 -39.61
C ARG A 490 23.96 -20.42 -39.19
N ASP A 491 24.35 -19.99 -37.99
CA ASP A 491 24.16 -18.61 -37.57
C ASP A 491 25.17 -17.67 -38.27
N ARG A 492 25.11 -16.37 -37.97
CA ARG A 492 26.02 -15.35 -38.51
C ARG A 492 27.50 -15.67 -38.28
N PHE A 493 27.82 -16.40 -37.22
CA PHE A 493 29.19 -16.78 -36.85
C PHE A 493 29.57 -18.17 -37.33
N GLY A 494 28.71 -18.82 -38.13
CA GLY A 494 28.97 -20.13 -38.71
C GLY A 494 28.70 -21.29 -37.75
N LEU A 495 28.14 -21.03 -36.56
CA LEU A 495 27.79 -22.04 -35.58
C LEU A 495 26.50 -22.75 -36.01
N THR A 496 26.48 -24.06 -35.86
CA THR A 496 25.31 -24.92 -36.10
C THR A 496 24.72 -25.38 -34.77
N PRO A 497 23.49 -25.94 -34.76
CA PRO A 497 22.95 -26.62 -33.57
C PRO A 497 23.91 -27.66 -32.97
N LEU A 498 24.70 -28.35 -33.80
CA LEU A 498 25.72 -29.30 -33.34
C LEU A 498 26.85 -28.60 -32.57
N PHE A 499 27.33 -27.45 -33.04
CA PHE A 499 28.36 -26.67 -32.33
C PHE A 499 27.90 -26.28 -30.94
N VAL A 500 26.72 -25.68 -30.81
CA VAL A 500 26.22 -25.22 -29.51
C VAL A 500 25.88 -26.38 -28.58
N ALA A 501 25.35 -27.50 -29.11
CA ALA A 501 25.13 -28.71 -28.30
C ALA A 501 26.45 -29.28 -27.75
N VAL A 502 27.53 -29.25 -28.53
CA VAL A 502 28.87 -29.66 -28.11
C VAL A 502 29.46 -28.69 -27.08
N GLN A 503 29.37 -27.38 -27.34
CA GLN A 503 29.86 -26.33 -26.43
C GLN A 503 29.25 -26.44 -25.03
N HIS A 504 27.93 -26.65 -24.95
CA HIS A 504 27.19 -26.69 -23.69
C HIS A 504 27.11 -28.09 -23.05
N GLY A 505 27.52 -29.14 -23.75
CA GLY A 505 27.58 -30.48 -23.16
C GLY A 505 26.28 -31.27 -23.25
N HIS A 506 25.42 -30.98 -24.23
CA HIS A 506 24.11 -31.61 -24.41
C HIS A 506 24.18 -32.92 -25.20
N LEU A 507 24.62 -34.01 -24.53
CA LEU A 507 24.87 -35.31 -25.17
C LEU A 507 23.67 -35.87 -25.95
N SER A 508 22.44 -35.71 -25.43
CA SER A 508 21.23 -36.23 -26.06
C SER A 508 20.96 -35.58 -27.42
N ILE A 509 21.14 -34.26 -27.52
CA ILE A 509 20.96 -33.50 -28.76
C ILE A 509 22.09 -33.82 -29.75
N VAL A 510 23.34 -33.95 -29.27
CA VAL A 510 24.46 -34.36 -30.12
C VAL A 510 24.16 -35.71 -30.78
N ARG A 511 23.75 -36.73 -30.00
CA ARG A 511 23.36 -38.05 -30.53
C ARG A 511 22.24 -37.91 -31.57
N GLN A 512 21.17 -37.20 -31.22
CA GLN A 512 20.03 -37.00 -32.12
C GLN A 512 20.46 -36.39 -33.46
N ILE A 513 21.35 -35.39 -33.46
CA ILE A 513 21.82 -34.75 -34.69
C ILE A 513 22.64 -35.74 -35.53
N VAL A 514 23.65 -36.39 -34.94
CA VAL A 514 24.58 -37.23 -35.72
C VAL A 514 23.95 -38.54 -36.18
N GLU A 515 22.98 -39.07 -35.44
CA GLU A 515 22.26 -40.29 -35.82
C GLU A 515 21.21 -40.02 -36.91
N SER A 516 20.56 -38.85 -36.89
CA SER A 516 19.53 -38.50 -37.89
C SER A 516 20.11 -37.93 -39.18
N ARG A 517 21.12 -37.07 -39.09
CA ARG A 517 21.81 -36.44 -40.23
C ARG A 517 23.32 -36.39 -39.98
N PRO A 518 24.05 -37.48 -40.29
CA PRO A 518 25.49 -37.55 -40.02
C PRO A 518 26.30 -36.61 -40.92
N LEU A 519 27.36 -36.03 -40.35
CA LEU A 519 28.39 -35.30 -41.07
C LEU A 519 29.67 -36.14 -41.11
N LEU A 520 30.23 -36.36 -42.31
CA LEU A 520 31.48 -37.11 -42.48
C LEU A 520 32.72 -36.29 -42.14
N LEU A 521 32.66 -34.99 -42.41
CA LEU A 521 33.72 -34.03 -42.14
C LEU A 521 33.33 -33.13 -40.98
N GLU A 522 34.31 -32.87 -40.12
CA GLU A 522 34.15 -31.95 -39.00
C GLU A 522 33.90 -30.52 -39.50
N PRO A 523 32.77 -29.89 -39.10
CA PRO A 523 32.51 -28.51 -39.46
C PRO A 523 33.44 -27.56 -38.67
N LYS A 524 33.70 -26.38 -39.25
CA LYS A 524 34.42 -25.27 -38.61
C LYS A 524 33.50 -24.06 -38.48
N ASP A 525 33.68 -23.25 -37.44
CA ASP A 525 32.99 -21.96 -37.36
C ASP A 525 33.64 -20.91 -38.27
N SER A 526 33.12 -19.68 -38.29
CA SER A 526 33.66 -18.60 -39.14
C SER A 526 35.06 -18.14 -38.72
N PHE A 527 35.51 -18.52 -37.54
CA PHE A 527 36.84 -18.22 -37.01
C PHE A 527 37.80 -19.41 -37.15
N GLY A 528 37.38 -20.48 -37.85
CA GLY A 528 38.21 -21.65 -38.12
C GLY A 528 38.29 -22.67 -36.98
N ARG A 529 37.52 -22.50 -35.90
CA ARG A 529 37.50 -23.42 -34.74
C ARG A 529 36.65 -24.66 -35.06
N SER A 530 37.22 -25.84 -34.82
CA SER A 530 36.56 -27.13 -35.06
C SER A 530 35.70 -27.58 -33.88
N LEU A 531 34.91 -28.66 -34.03
CA LEU A 531 34.21 -29.27 -32.91
C LEU A 531 35.18 -29.83 -31.85
N SER A 532 36.31 -30.36 -32.28
CA SER A 532 37.39 -30.91 -31.44
C SER A 532 38.03 -29.84 -30.59
N TRP A 533 38.23 -28.66 -31.18
CA TRP A 533 38.64 -27.47 -30.45
C TRP A 533 37.63 -27.13 -29.35
N TRP A 534 36.35 -27.01 -29.69
CA TRP A 534 35.29 -26.68 -28.72
C TRP A 534 35.14 -27.72 -27.62
N MET A 535 35.18 -29.03 -27.94
CA MET A 535 35.11 -30.11 -26.94
C MET A 535 36.22 -30.02 -25.90
N ARG A 536 37.47 -29.75 -26.33
CA ARG A 536 38.59 -29.57 -25.41
C ARG A 536 38.44 -28.28 -24.61
N ALA A 537 38.08 -27.19 -25.28
CA ALA A 537 37.99 -25.87 -24.69
C ALA A 537 36.89 -25.79 -23.60
N THR A 538 35.76 -26.49 -23.78
CA THR A 538 34.67 -26.53 -22.79
C THR A 538 34.73 -27.74 -21.85
N GLY A 539 35.69 -28.66 -22.04
CA GLY A 539 35.83 -29.87 -21.24
C GLY A 539 34.81 -30.98 -21.55
N ASN A 540 34.03 -30.86 -22.62
CA ASN A 540 33.02 -31.84 -23.06
C ASN A 540 33.62 -32.97 -23.92
N THR A 541 34.79 -33.47 -23.56
CA THR A 541 35.56 -34.45 -24.35
C THR A 541 34.88 -35.82 -24.45
N SER A 542 33.94 -36.14 -23.56
CA SER A 542 33.16 -37.39 -23.60
C SER A 542 32.36 -37.56 -24.90
N MET A 543 32.04 -36.47 -25.58
CA MET A 543 31.31 -36.46 -26.85
C MET A 543 32.14 -36.96 -28.04
N GLN A 544 33.47 -36.97 -27.93
CA GLN A 544 34.36 -37.40 -29.00
C GLN A 544 33.99 -38.81 -29.49
N SER A 545 33.74 -39.73 -28.55
CA SER A 545 33.36 -41.11 -28.85
C SER A 545 32.07 -41.23 -29.67
N ILE A 546 31.10 -40.32 -29.43
CA ILE A 546 29.81 -40.28 -30.12
C ILE A 546 30.03 -39.80 -31.56
N LEU A 547 30.76 -38.69 -31.73
CA LEU A 547 31.05 -38.12 -33.05
C LEU A 547 31.84 -39.11 -33.91
N THR A 548 32.94 -39.66 -33.39
CA THR A 548 33.75 -40.65 -34.12
C THR A 548 32.98 -41.95 -34.38
N GLY A 549 32.08 -42.35 -33.48
CA GLY A 549 31.25 -43.54 -33.64
C GLY A 549 30.32 -43.49 -34.85
N THR A 550 29.98 -42.27 -35.32
CA THR A 550 29.19 -42.05 -36.55
C THR A 550 30.04 -41.93 -37.82
N GLY A 551 31.36 -42.10 -37.73
CA GLY A 551 32.28 -41.99 -38.85
C GLY A 551 32.77 -40.58 -39.16
N MET A 552 32.50 -39.60 -38.28
CA MET A 552 33.03 -38.24 -38.41
C MET A 552 34.54 -38.23 -38.20
N GLN A 553 35.27 -37.63 -39.16
CA GLN A 553 36.72 -37.42 -39.05
C GLN A 553 36.99 -36.14 -38.27
N LEU A 554 37.53 -36.29 -37.06
CA LEU A 554 37.92 -35.20 -36.15
C LEU A 554 39.39 -34.81 -36.36
N GLN A 555 39.69 -33.51 -36.29
CA GLN A 555 41.04 -32.97 -36.42
C GLN A 555 41.78 -32.88 -35.08
N ASP A 556 43.09 -33.09 -35.13
CA ASP A 556 43.99 -32.85 -34.00
C ASP A 556 44.39 -31.36 -33.94
N ASP A 557 43.54 -30.54 -33.33
CA ASP A 557 43.90 -29.14 -33.08
C ASP A 557 44.93 -29.02 -31.94
N GLU A 558 46.17 -28.60 -32.26
CA GLU A 558 47.29 -28.51 -31.32
C GLU A 558 47.21 -27.34 -30.31
N GLN A 559 46.32 -26.36 -30.53
CA GLN A 559 46.23 -25.15 -29.70
C GLN A 559 44.86 -24.98 -29.04
N THR A 560 44.77 -25.28 -27.75
CA THR A 560 43.63 -24.94 -26.91
C THR A 560 44.10 -24.08 -25.75
N GLY A 561 43.68 -22.81 -25.72
CA GLY A 561 43.84 -21.97 -24.52
C GLY A 561 42.95 -22.46 -23.39
N ASP A 562 43.35 -22.23 -22.13
CA ASP A 562 42.55 -22.57 -20.95
C ASP A 562 41.38 -21.58 -20.79
N ILE A 563 40.32 -21.81 -21.56
CA ILE A 563 39.13 -20.94 -21.54
C ILE A 563 38.17 -21.28 -20.40
N LEU A 564 38.36 -22.42 -19.73
CA LEU A 564 37.49 -22.90 -18.65
C LEU A 564 37.45 -21.93 -17.47
N SER A 565 38.56 -21.24 -17.22
CA SER A 565 38.68 -20.20 -16.19
C SER A 565 37.75 -18.98 -16.41
N PHE A 566 37.29 -18.76 -17.65
CA PHE A 566 36.43 -17.64 -18.05
C PHE A 566 34.95 -18.02 -18.21
N LEU A 567 34.61 -19.31 -18.08
CA LEU A 567 33.26 -19.84 -18.25
C LEU A 567 32.60 -20.13 -16.90
N GLU A 568 31.32 -19.78 -16.76
CA GLU A 568 30.54 -20.06 -15.55
C GLU A 568 29.32 -20.92 -15.91
N LYS A 569 29.12 -22.05 -15.21
CA LYS A 569 28.06 -23.02 -15.57
C LYS A 569 26.63 -22.48 -15.44
N THR A 570 26.41 -21.41 -14.68
CA THR A 570 25.06 -20.96 -14.29
C THR A 570 24.84 -19.44 -14.39
N SER A 571 25.64 -18.75 -15.22
CA SER A 571 25.41 -17.31 -15.47
C SER A 571 24.20 -17.08 -16.38
N SER A 572 23.47 -15.98 -16.17
CA SER A 572 22.38 -15.53 -17.05
C SER A 572 22.85 -14.66 -18.21
N ILE A 573 24.16 -14.43 -18.30
CA ILE A 573 24.79 -13.59 -19.31
C ILE A 573 25.56 -14.50 -20.24
N GLU A 574 25.17 -14.51 -21.51
CA GLU A 574 25.81 -15.31 -22.56
C GLU A 574 26.65 -14.42 -23.49
N CYS A 575 27.66 -15.02 -24.11
CA CYS A 575 28.34 -14.44 -25.25
C CYS A 575 27.41 -14.49 -26.47
N ASP A 576 27.13 -13.36 -27.11
CA ASP A 576 26.27 -13.31 -28.29
C ASP A 576 26.94 -13.95 -29.52
N VAL A 577 28.26 -14.19 -29.51
CA VAL A 577 28.98 -14.93 -30.56
C VAL A 577 28.92 -16.44 -30.34
N CYS A 578 29.42 -16.95 -29.21
CA CYS A 578 29.54 -18.39 -28.97
C CYS A 578 28.47 -18.99 -28.06
N THR A 579 27.47 -18.24 -27.59
CA THR A 579 26.39 -18.67 -26.69
C THR A 579 26.79 -19.17 -25.30
N LEU A 580 28.09 -19.26 -25.01
CA LEU A 580 28.57 -19.71 -23.70
C LEU A 580 28.33 -18.66 -22.61
N CYS A 581 28.02 -19.16 -21.41
CA CYS A 581 27.80 -18.37 -20.21
C CYS A 581 29.09 -17.67 -19.74
N LEU A 582 29.01 -16.35 -19.57
CA LEU A 582 30.10 -15.48 -19.14
C LEU A 582 30.16 -15.36 -17.62
N TYR A 583 31.38 -15.34 -17.07
CA TYR A 583 31.61 -15.13 -15.64
C TYR A 583 31.09 -13.77 -15.17
N GLN A 584 30.37 -13.71 -14.04
CA GLN A 584 29.71 -12.47 -13.60
C GLN A 584 30.64 -11.26 -13.44
N LYS A 585 31.89 -11.49 -13.01
CA LYS A 585 32.92 -10.44 -12.82
C LYS A 585 33.65 -10.07 -14.10
N ASP A 586 33.58 -10.92 -15.12
CA ASP A 586 34.22 -10.71 -16.41
C ASP A 586 33.21 -10.89 -17.55
N ARG A 587 32.54 -9.80 -17.89
CA ARG A 587 31.40 -9.78 -18.82
C ARG A 587 31.80 -9.68 -20.29
N GLY A 588 33.09 -9.87 -20.59
CA GLY A 588 33.65 -9.69 -21.93
C GLY A 588 33.57 -8.26 -22.45
N VAL A 589 33.78 -8.10 -23.76
CA VAL A 589 33.66 -6.83 -24.48
C VAL A 589 32.20 -6.57 -24.80
N GLN A 590 31.67 -5.43 -24.34
CA GLN A 590 30.30 -5.02 -24.63
C GLN A 590 30.29 -4.08 -25.84
N CYS A 591 29.40 -4.37 -26.79
CA CYS A 591 29.18 -3.59 -28.00
C CYS A 591 27.77 -2.99 -27.96
N GLY A 592 27.62 -1.75 -28.45
CA GLY A 592 26.33 -1.06 -28.50
C GLY A 592 25.86 -0.44 -27.18
N SER A 593 24.66 0.14 -27.22
CA SER A 593 24.05 0.85 -26.09
C SER A 593 22.55 0.55 -25.97
N GLY A 594 21.92 1.00 -24.88
CA GLY A 594 20.50 0.77 -24.63
C GLY A 594 20.09 -0.70 -24.69
N ILE A 595 19.11 -1.00 -25.54
CA ILE A 595 18.49 -2.33 -25.74
C ILE A 595 19.26 -3.20 -26.73
N ARG A 596 20.11 -2.59 -27.57
CA ARG A 596 20.96 -3.26 -28.57
C ARG A 596 22.37 -3.43 -28.02
N LYS A 597 22.45 -4.05 -26.86
CA LYS A 597 23.73 -4.42 -26.24
C LYS A 597 24.05 -5.86 -26.61
N TYR A 598 25.21 -6.06 -27.21
CA TYR A 598 25.79 -7.37 -27.49
C TYR A 598 27.05 -7.56 -26.67
N ARG A 599 27.37 -8.82 -26.33
CA ARG A 599 28.55 -9.20 -25.53
C ARG A 599 29.39 -10.21 -26.27
N ILE A 600 30.69 -9.98 -26.28
CA ILE A 600 31.68 -10.84 -26.90
C ILE A 600 32.63 -11.30 -25.80
N CYS A 601 32.77 -12.61 -25.59
CA CYS A 601 33.75 -13.13 -24.65
C CYS A 601 35.18 -12.87 -25.15
N HIS A 602 36.15 -12.82 -24.23
CA HIS A 602 37.57 -12.63 -24.60
C HIS A 602 38.06 -13.69 -25.58
N VAL A 603 37.62 -14.93 -25.41
CA VAL A 603 37.91 -16.04 -26.34
C VAL A 603 37.45 -15.75 -27.75
N CYS A 604 36.28 -15.15 -27.96
CA CYS A 604 35.85 -14.80 -29.31
C CYS A 604 36.63 -13.59 -29.84
N CYS A 605 37.02 -12.65 -28.96
CA CYS A 605 37.86 -11.51 -29.34
C CYS A 605 39.25 -11.94 -29.81
N ASP A 606 39.88 -12.90 -29.12
CA ASP A 606 41.19 -13.44 -29.47
C ASP A 606 41.20 -14.10 -30.85
N PHE A 607 40.05 -14.61 -31.28
CA PHE A 607 39.84 -15.21 -32.60
C PHE A 607 39.31 -14.23 -33.65
N GLY A 608 39.22 -12.94 -33.33
CA GLY A 608 38.92 -11.86 -34.26
C GLY A 608 37.47 -11.34 -34.23
N ALA A 609 36.60 -11.84 -33.36
CA ALA A 609 35.26 -11.27 -33.18
C ALA A 609 35.35 -9.88 -32.56
N SER A 610 34.57 -8.93 -33.07
CA SER A 610 34.66 -7.53 -32.64
C SER A 610 33.31 -6.82 -32.70
N ALA A 611 33.28 -5.57 -32.23
CA ALA A 611 32.09 -4.73 -32.33
C ALA A 611 31.61 -4.51 -33.78
N ALA A 612 32.52 -4.62 -34.76
CA ALA A 612 32.19 -4.46 -36.18
C ALA A 612 31.21 -5.54 -36.68
N ASP A 613 31.24 -6.74 -36.09
CA ASP A 613 30.35 -7.85 -36.48
C ASP A 613 28.87 -7.59 -36.15
N PHE A 614 28.61 -6.59 -35.31
CA PHE A 614 27.29 -6.14 -34.89
C PHE A 614 26.94 -4.75 -35.43
N ALA A 615 27.80 -4.10 -36.22
CA ALA A 615 27.63 -2.71 -36.61
C ALA A 615 26.28 -2.44 -37.31
N ASP A 616 25.90 -3.30 -38.27
CA ASP A 616 24.63 -3.23 -38.98
C ASP A 616 23.40 -3.42 -38.07
N LEU A 617 23.57 -4.14 -36.95
CA LEU A 617 22.53 -4.35 -35.95
C LEU A 617 22.39 -3.14 -35.00
N LEU A 618 23.46 -2.35 -34.86
CA LEU A 618 23.55 -1.21 -33.95
C LEU A 618 23.11 0.13 -34.57
N GLU A 619 23.03 0.23 -35.90
CA GLU A 619 22.75 1.48 -36.63
C GLU A 619 21.26 1.88 -36.72
N GLY A 620 20.32 0.98 -36.45
CA GLY A 620 18.87 1.29 -36.45
C GLY A 620 18.29 1.70 -35.11
#